data_AF-A0A175R571-F1
#
_entry.id   AF-A0A175R571-F1
#
_cell.length_a   1.000
_cell.length_b   1.000
_cell.length_c   1.000
_cell.angle_alpha   90.00
_cell.angle_beta   90.00
_cell.angle_gamma   90.00
#
_symmetry.space_group_name_H-M   'P 1'
#
loop_
_entity.id
_entity.type
_entity.pdbx_description
1 polymer ?
#
loop_
_entity_poly.entity_id
_entity_poly.type
_entity_poly.pdbx_seq_one_letter_code
_entity_poly.pdbx_strand_id
1 'polypeptide(L)'
;MSLTPEQKHLARHALGLPNPKRRSYRNWFGAYTGGPDHAAWTAMVATGLARVHEGKPNAVGQRMDGFCLTRAGADAALEARETLDPEDFTPIAAH
;
A
#
# COMPACT_ATOMS: atom_id res chain seq x y z
N MET A 1 13.00 -7.73 -1.86
CA MET A 1 12.36 -7.09 -3.04
C MET A 1 12.24 -5.60 -2.75
N SER A 2 12.57 -4.74 -3.71
CA SER A 2 12.59 -3.29 -3.54
C SER A 2 11.51 -2.62 -4.39
N LEU A 3 10.86 -1.61 -3.82
CA LEU A 3 9.89 -0.78 -4.54
C LEU A 3 10.62 0.14 -5.53
N THR A 4 10.04 0.36 -6.70
CA THR A 4 10.48 1.47 -7.57
C THR A 4 10.18 2.82 -6.89
N PRO A 5 10.79 3.93 -7.32
CA PRO A 5 10.50 5.25 -6.73
C PRO A 5 9.01 5.62 -6.76
N GLU A 6 8.31 5.29 -7.85
CA GLU A 6 6.88 5.53 -8.00
C GLU A 6 6.04 4.64 -7.07
N GLN A 7 6.35 3.35 -7.00
CA GLN A 7 5.70 2.43 -6.06
C GLN A 7 5.93 2.85 -4.61
N LYS A 8 7.15 3.29 -4.28
CA LYS A 8 7.47 3.82 -2.95
C LYS A 8 6.65 5.07 -2.66
N HIS A 9 6.49 5.98 -3.62
CA HIS A 9 5.65 7.16 -3.46
C HIS A 9 4.18 6.78 -3.16
N LEU A 10 3.59 5.88 -3.95
CA LEU A 10 2.21 5.41 -3.77
C LEU A 10 2.03 4.67 -2.43
N ALA A 11 2.97 3.79 -2.09
CA ALA A 11 2.97 3.04 -0.84
C ALA A 11 3.02 3.99 0.37
N ARG A 12 3.89 5.00 0.33
CA ARG A 12 3.98 6.03 1.38
C ARG A 12 2.69 6.83 1.49
N HIS A 13 2.08 7.20 0.37
CA HIS A 13 0.78 7.84 0.37
C HIS A 13 -0.29 6.96 1.03
N ALA A 14 -0.36 5.67 0.69
CA ALA A 14 -1.29 4.71 1.30
C ALA A 14 -1.09 4.53 2.81
N LEU A 15 0.16 4.67 3.30
CA LEU A 15 0.50 4.64 4.73
C LEU A 15 0.22 5.96 5.46
N GLY A 16 -0.09 7.04 4.72
CA GLY A 16 -0.23 8.38 5.29
C GLY A 16 1.12 9.00 5.69
N LEU A 17 2.20 8.63 5.00
CA LEU A 17 3.54 9.16 5.20
C LEU A 17 3.93 10.14 4.08
N PRO A 18 4.81 11.13 4.36
CA PRO A 18 5.32 11.49 5.67
C PRO A 18 4.27 12.19 6.54
N ASN A 19 4.42 12.12 7.87
CA ASN A 19 3.59 12.88 8.82
C ASN A 19 4.38 13.25 10.09
N PRO A 20 3.88 14.17 10.93
CA PRO A 20 4.60 14.65 12.12
C PRO A 20 4.94 13.56 13.15
N LYS A 21 4.15 12.49 13.22
CA LYS A 21 4.38 11.36 14.14
C LYS A 21 5.40 10.36 13.61
N ARG A 22 5.80 10.47 12.33
CA ARG A 22 6.67 9.52 11.63
C ARG A 22 6.20 8.07 11.81
N ARG A 23 4.88 7.88 11.84
CA ARG A 23 4.23 6.59 12.02
C ARG A 23 3.09 6.46 11.03
N SER A 24 2.93 5.32 10.37
CA SER A 24 1.73 5.11 9.56
C SER A 24 0.46 5.33 10.41
N TYR A 25 -0.66 5.65 9.79
CA TYR A 25 -1.95 5.74 10.50
C TYR A 25 -3.12 5.20 9.66
N ARG A 26 -2.81 4.68 8.47
CA ARG A 26 -3.72 4.02 7.55
C ARG A 26 -2.91 3.03 6.71
N ASN A 27 -3.61 2.17 5.98
CA ASN A 27 -3.02 1.30 4.97
C ASN A 27 -4.05 1.02 3.87
N TRP A 28 -4.44 2.07 3.13
CA TRP A 28 -5.46 1.95 2.08
C TRP A 28 -5.23 2.93 0.94
N PHE A 29 -5.39 2.43 -0.29
CA PHE A 29 -5.38 3.21 -1.52
C PHE A 29 -6.48 2.74 -2.46
N GLY A 30 -7.28 3.66 -2.99
CA GLY A 30 -8.27 3.35 -4.02
C GLY A 30 -7.75 3.74 -5.40
N ALA A 31 -7.83 2.84 -6.38
CA ALA A 31 -7.46 3.13 -7.76
C ALA A 31 -8.50 2.58 -8.74
N TYR A 32 -8.84 3.36 -9.77
CA TYR A 32 -9.69 2.88 -10.86
C TYR A 32 -8.92 1.92 -11.76
N THR A 33 -9.55 0.79 -12.09
CA THR A 33 -8.96 -0.21 -12.99
C THR A 33 -8.59 0.40 -14.34
N GLY A 34 -7.38 0.07 -14.80
CA GLY A 34 -6.83 0.58 -16.07
C GLY A 34 -6.09 1.92 -15.94
N GLY A 35 -6.05 2.53 -14.75
CA GLY A 35 -5.22 3.72 -14.48
C GLY A 35 -3.75 3.38 -14.21
N PRO A 36 -2.84 4.39 -14.27
CA PRO A 36 -1.41 4.20 -14.01
C PRO A 36 -1.13 3.72 -12.58
N ASP A 37 -1.80 4.32 -11.58
CA ASP A 37 -1.66 3.89 -10.18
C ASP A 37 -2.13 2.44 -10.00
N HIS A 38 -3.22 2.05 -10.66
CA HIS A 38 -3.73 0.68 -10.60
C HIS A 38 -2.72 -0.33 -11.16
N ALA A 39 -2.03 0.02 -12.26
CA ALA A 39 -0.96 -0.81 -12.80
C ALA A 39 0.22 -0.95 -11.83
N ALA A 40 0.67 0.16 -11.21
CA ALA A 40 1.75 0.15 -10.23
C ALA A 40 1.40 -0.70 -8.99
N TRP A 41 0.17 -0.58 -8.48
CA TRP A 41 -0.34 -1.38 -7.36
C TRP A 41 -0.48 -2.86 -7.73
N THR A 42 -0.98 -3.17 -8.93
CA THR A 42 -1.07 -4.55 -9.42
C THR A 42 0.32 -5.20 -9.52
N ALA A 43 1.35 -4.46 -9.93
CA ALA A 43 2.74 -4.94 -9.91
C ALA A 43 3.26 -5.21 -8.49
N MET A 44 2.89 -4.39 -7.50
CA MET A 44 3.20 -4.65 -6.08
C MET A 44 2.45 -5.89 -5.56
N VAL A 45 1.22 -6.13 -6.00
CA VAL A 45 0.47 -7.35 -5.66
C VAL A 45 1.15 -8.59 -6.25
N ALA A 46 1.56 -8.53 -7.52
CA ALA A 46 2.25 -9.64 -8.21
C ALA A 46 3.57 -10.05 -7.55
N THR A 47 4.20 -9.14 -6.80
CA THR A 47 5.44 -9.38 -6.05
C THR A 47 5.20 -9.65 -4.55
N GLY A 48 3.96 -9.75 -4.10
CA GLY A 48 3.60 -10.03 -2.70
C GLY A 48 3.78 -8.84 -1.74
N LEU A 49 4.02 -7.64 -2.26
CA LEU A 49 4.20 -6.42 -1.46
C LEU A 49 2.86 -5.74 -1.13
N ALA A 50 1.79 -6.06 -1.85
CA ALA A 50 0.44 -5.54 -1.60
C ALA A 50 -0.62 -6.63 -1.74
N ARG A 51 -1.83 -6.33 -1.27
CA ARG A 51 -3.06 -7.08 -1.51
C ARG A 51 -4.07 -6.18 -2.22
N VAL A 52 -4.92 -6.79 -3.02
CA VAL A 52 -6.03 -6.13 -3.69
C VAL A 52 -7.37 -6.60 -3.11
N HIS A 53 -8.29 -5.67 -2.96
CA HIS A 53 -9.69 -5.89 -2.71
C HIS A 53 -10.46 -5.37 -3.93
N GLU A 54 -10.94 -6.28 -4.76
CA GLU A 54 -11.60 -5.92 -6.01
C GLU A 54 -12.95 -5.25 -5.75
N GLY A 55 -13.14 -4.08 -6.36
CA GLY A 55 -14.40 -3.36 -6.29
C GLY A 55 -15.46 -3.97 -7.20
N LYS A 56 -16.72 -3.60 -6.97
CA LYS A 56 -17.81 -3.94 -7.90
C LYS A 56 -17.74 -3.04 -9.15
N PRO A 57 -17.85 -3.61 -10.36
CA PRO A 57 -17.95 -2.80 -11.58
C PRO A 57 -19.27 -2.02 -11.62
N ASN A 58 -19.21 -0.81 -12.15
CA ASN A 58 -20.37 0.01 -12.46
C ASN A 58 -21.00 -0.40 -13.80
N ALA A 59 -22.08 0.26 -14.20
CA ALA A 59 -22.83 -0.06 -15.42
C ALA A 59 -22.02 0.06 -16.73
N VAL A 60 -20.91 0.81 -16.72
CA VAL A 60 -20.00 0.97 -17.86
C VAL A 60 -18.72 0.13 -17.72
N GLY A 61 -18.70 -0.82 -16.78
CA GLY A 61 -17.60 -1.77 -16.58
C GLY A 61 -16.39 -1.21 -15.83
N GLN A 62 -16.43 0.02 -15.34
CA GLN A 62 -15.35 0.60 -14.52
C GLN A 62 -15.53 0.15 -13.06
N ARG A 63 -14.42 -0.19 -12.40
CA ARG A 63 -14.41 -0.48 -10.96
C ARG A 63 -13.27 0.27 -10.27
N MET A 64 -13.47 0.54 -8.98
CA MET A 64 -12.44 1.09 -8.10
C MET A 64 -11.98 -0.03 -7.17
N ASP A 65 -10.74 -0.47 -7.36
CA ASP A 65 -10.12 -1.49 -6.53
C ASP A 65 -9.43 -0.84 -5.33
N GLY A 66 -9.53 -1.50 -4.18
CA GLY A 66 -8.83 -1.12 -2.96
C GLY A 66 -7.52 -1.88 -2.83
N PHE A 67 -6.47 -1.21 -2.38
CA PHE A 67 -5.16 -1.82 -2.17
C PHE A 67 -4.64 -1.51 -0.77
N CYS A 68 -3.99 -2.49 -0.16
CA CYS A 68 -3.28 -2.34 1.09
C CYS A 68 -1.91 -3.04 1.02
N LEU A 69 -0.91 -2.49 1.69
CA LEU A 69 0.41 -3.08 1.75
C LEU A 69 0.42 -4.29 2.68
N THR A 70 1.19 -5.30 2.32
CA THR A 70 1.61 -6.33 3.28
C THR A 70 2.64 -5.74 4.23
N ARG A 71 2.98 -6.46 5.31
CA ARG A 71 4.08 -6.05 6.20
C ARG A 71 5.38 -5.80 5.42
N ALA A 72 5.73 -6.71 4.51
CA ALA A 72 6.93 -6.57 3.68
C ALA A 72 6.89 -5.34 2.77
N GLY A 73 5.74 -5.03 2.15
CA GLY A 73 5.58 -3.83 1.34
C GLY A 73 5.65 -2.54 2.16
N ALA A 74 5.07 -2.55 3.36
CA ALA A 74 5.09 -1.42 4.28
C ALA A 74 6.52 -1.15 4.79
N ASP A 75 7.25 -2.19 5.21
CA ASP A 75 8.65 -2.07 5.63
C ASP A 75 9.54 -1.54 4.48
N ALA A 76 9.31 -1.97 3.23
CA ALA A 76 10.04 -1.48 2.07
C ALA A 76 9.76 0.00 1.72
N ALA A 77 8.63 0.55 2.18
CA ALA A 77 8.22 1.93 1.94
C ALA A 77 8.70 2.92 3.01
N LEU A 78 9.10 2.42 4.19
CA LEU A 78 9.59 3.25 5.29
C LEU A 78 10.90 3.95 4.92
N GLU A 79 11.05 5.16 5.44
CA GLU A 79 12.34 5.85 5.53
C GLU A 79 12.93 5.71 6.94
N ALA A 80 14.19 6.10 7.09
CA ALA A 80 14.88 6.07 8.37
C ALA A 80 14.09 6.83 9.45
N ARG A 81 13.90 6.19 10.61
CA ARG A 81 13.16 6.71 11.79
C ARG A 81 11.65 6.83 11.62
N GLU A 82 11.08 6.28 10.56
CA GLU A 82 9.64 6.05 10.47
C GLU A 82 9.27 4.67 11.03
N THR A 83 8.01 4.52 11.46
CA THR A 83 7.49 3.29 12.05
C THR A 83 6.11 2.95 11.47
N LEU A 84 5.69 1.70 11.59
CA LEU A 84 4.33 1.29 11.29
C LEU A 84 3.48 1.36 12.55
N ASP A 85 2.21 1.70 12.38
CA ASP A 85 1.24 1.59 13.47
C ASP A 85 1.02 0.11 13.82
N PRO A 86 1.19 -0.29 15.09
CA PRO A 86 1.02 -1.66 15.51
C PRO A 86 -0.43 -2.17 15.40
N GLU A 87 -1.44 -1.28 15.33
CA GLU A 87 -2.83 -1.68 15.11
C GLU A 87 -3.03 -2.23 13.69
N ASP A 88 -2.43 -1.56 12.69
CA ASP A 88 -2.48 -1.97 11.28
C ASP A 88 -1.46 -3.07 10.97
N PHE A 89 -0.32 -3.05 11.66
CA PHE A 89 0.82 -3.94 11.43
C PHE A 89 1.32 -4.50 12.75
N THR A 90 0.68 -5.57 13.23
CA THR A 90 1.09 -6.25 14.45
C THR A 90 2.59 -6.58 14.41
N PRO A 91 3.35 -6.25 15.48
CA PRO A 91 4.73 -6.68 15.59
C PRO A 91 4.77 -8.21 15.55
N ILE A 92 5.67 -8.76 14.73
CA ILE A 92 5.97 -10.20 14.83
C ILE A 92 6.61 -10.38 16.21
N ALA A 93 5.88 -10.96 17.16
CA ALA A 93 6.45 -11.32 18.44
C ALA A 93 7.65 -12.25 18.15
N ALA A 94 8.83 -11.87 18.64
CA ALA A 94 9.98 -12.77 18.62
C ALA A 94 9.64 -13.95 19.54
N HIS A 95 9.44 -15.13 18.95
CA HIS A 95 9.44 -16.40 19.66
C HIS A 95 10.87 -16.89 19.88
#